data_AF-A0A534XJI0-F1
#
_entry.id   AF-A0A534XJI0-F1
#
_cell.length_a   1.000
_cell.length_b   1.000
_cell.length_c   1.000
_cell.angle_alpha   90.00
_cell.angle_beta   90.00
_cell.angle_gamma   90.00
#
_symmetry.space_group_name_H-M   'P 1'
#
loop_
_entity.id
_entity.type
_entity.pdbx_description
1 polymer ?
#
loop_
_entity_poly.entity_id
_entity_poly.type
_entity_poly.pdbx_seq_one_letter_code
_entity_poly.pdbx_strand_id
1 'polypeptide(L)' 'LTLPAICSGIAKHCLDVCRGWSGSRIQWGVPLWKHEAISHRLADMAAMTFAMDSIWRLASQMADRGGYDIRLEA' A
#
# COMPACT_ATOMS: atom_id res chain seq x y z
N LEU A 1 16.86 -1.31 -1.94
CA LEU A 1 15.98 -1.06 -0.77
C LEU A 1 15.42 0.36 -0.66
N THR A 2 16.15 1.44 -0.99
CA THR A 2 15.59 2.80 -0.93
C THR A 2 14.43 3.02 -1.92
N LEU A 3 14.53 2.50 -3.14
CA LEU A 3 13.45 2.59 -4.14
C LEU A 3 12.14 1.93 -3.68
N PRO A 4 12.11 0.65 -3.25
CA PRO A 4 10.86 0.04 -2.77
C PRO A 4 10.32 0.71 -1.50
N ALA A 5 11.19 1.28 -0.65
CA ALA A 5 10.76 2.10 0.48
C ALA A 5 10.01 3.38 0.04
N ILE A 6 10.53 4.08 -0.97
CA ILE A 6 9.86 5.28 -1.53
C ILE A 6 8.54 4.89 -2.19
N CYS A 7 8.53 3.84 -3.03
CA CYS A 7 7.32 3.37 -3.71
C CYS A 7 6.21 2.98 -2.73
N SER A 8 6.54 2.27 -1.64
CA SER A 8 5.55 1.91 -0.61
C SER A 8 5.05 3.15 0.17
N GLY A 9 5.92 4.13 0.43
CA GLY A 9 5.53 5.41 1.02
C GLY A 9 4.54 6.19 0.15
N ILE A 10 4.81 6.28 -1.16
CA ILE A 10 3.90 6.91 -2.12
C ILE A 10 2.57 6.15 -2.20
N ALA A 11 2.60 4.81 -2.25
CA ALA A 11 1.38 3.99 -2.27
C ALA A 11 0.48 4.24 -1.04
N LYS A 12 1.08 4.38 0.16
CA LYS A 12 0.35 4.76 1.37
C LYS A 12 -0.32 6.12 1.25
N HIS A 13 0.39 7.11 0.71
CA HIS A 13 -0.18 8.44 0.50
C HIS A 13 -1.33 8.41 -0.51
N CYS A 14 -1.18 7.71 -1.63
CA CYS A 14 -2.25 7.53 -2.62
C CYS A 14 -3.49 6.85 -2.01
N LEU A 15 -3.30 5.81 -1.18
CA LEU A 15 -4.40 5.14 -0.49
C LEU A 15 -5.14 6.09 0.46
N ASP A 16 -4.42 6.92 1.21
CA ASP A 16 -5.03 7.91 2.12
C ASP A 16 -5.91 8.91 1.35
N VAL A 17 -5.40 9.45 0.25
CA VAL A 17 -6.15 10.33 -0.66
C VAL A 17 -7.40 9.63 -1.21
N CYS A 18 -7.27 8.38 -1.67
CA CYS A 18 -8.40 7.60 -2.18
C CYS A 18 -9.47 7.34 -1.10
N ARG A 19 -9.07 7.07 0.14
CA ARG A 19 -9.98 6.91 1.28
C ARG A 19 -10.71 8.21 1.61
N GLY A 20 -10.00 9.33 1.64
CA GLY A 20 -10.62 10.66 1.86
C GLY A 20 -11.63 11.03 0.77
N TRP A 21 -11.28 10.83 -0.50
CA TRP A 21 -12.17 11.12 -1.63
C TRP A 21 -13.39 10.19 -1.65
N SER A 22 -13.19 8.88 -1.49
CA SER A 22 -14.29 7.92 -1.51
C SER A 22 -15.26 8.09 -0.34
N GLY A 23 -14.78 8.59 0.81
CA GLY A 23 -15.57 8.97 1.99
C GLY A 23 -16.43 10.22 1.78
N SER A 24 -15.90 11.23 1.10
CA SER A 24 -16.55 12.54 0.94
C SER A 24 -17.47 12.61 -0.28
N ARG A 25 -17.14 11.88 -1.37
CA ARG A 25 -17.95 11.88 -2.58
C ARG A 25 -19.22 11.04 -2.40
N ILE A 26 -20.38 11.69 -2.56
CA ILE A 26 -21.69 11.02 -2.58
C ILE A 26 -22.11 10.75 -4.03
N GLN A 27 -22.56 9.53 -4.31
CA GLN A 27 -23.14 9.14 -5.59
C GLN A 27 -24.22 8.08 -5.36
N TRP A 28 -25.36 8.21 -6.05
CA TRP A 28 -26.54 7.36 -5.83
C TRP A 28 -27.00 7.34 -4.36
N GLY A 29 -26.99 8.52 -3.71
CA GLY A 29 -27.49 8.71 -2.35
C GLY A 29 -26.59 8.20 -1.22
N VAL A 30 -25.43 7.61 -1.52
CA VAL A 30 -24.47 7.12 -0.52
C VAL A 30 -23.03 7.52 -0.85
N PRO A 31 -22.13 7.56 0.15
CA PRO A 31 -20.71 7.72 -0.10
C PRO A 31 -20.16 6.66 -1.07
N LEU A 32 -19.18 7.06 -1.88
CA LEU A 32 -18.67 6.24 -2.96
C LEU A 32 -18.10 4.89 -2.47
N TRP A 33 -17.46 4.87 -1.30
CA TRP A 33 -16.91 3.65 -0.70
C TRP A 33 -17.96 2.60 -0.31
N LYS A 34 -19.25 2.95 -0.23
CA LYS A 34 -20.33 1.98 0.06
C LYS A 34 -20.73 1.16 -1.17
N HIS A 35 -20.27 1.54 -2.36
CA HIS A 35 -20.45 0.73 -3.56
C HIS A 35 -19.38 -0.36 -3.59
N GLU A 36 -19.81 -1.61 -3.71
CA GLU A 36 -18.95 -2.80 -3.58
C GLU A 36 -17.69 -2.73 -4.45
N ALA A 37 -17.83 -2.32 -5.72
CA ALA A 37 -16.71 -2.20 -6.65
C ALA A 37 -15.61 -1.25 -6.12
N ILE A 38 -15.98 -0.19 -5.40
CA ILE A 38 -15.03 0.78 -4.83
C ILE A 38 -14.45 0.24 -3.52
N SER A 39 -15.27 -0.42 -2.69
CA SER A 39 -14.81 -1.04 -1.44
C SER A 39 -13.71 -2.08 -1.72
N HIS A 40 -13.92 -2.97 -2.70
CA HIS A 40 -12.92 -3.97 -3.09
C HIS A 40 -11.64 -3.33 -3.63
N ARG A 41 -11.76 -2.30 -4.47
CA ARG A 41 -10.58 -1.57 -4.98
C ARG A 41 -9.76 -0.94 -3.87
N LEU A 42 -10.40 -0.35 -2.86
CA LEU A 42 -9.71 0.19 -1.68
C LEU A 42 -9.07 -0.93 -0.84
N ALA A 43 -9.74 -2.07 -0.69
CA ALA A 43 -9.21 -3.23 0.01
C ALA A 43 -7.95 -3.79 -0.68
N ASP A 44 -8.00 -3.97 -2.00
CA ASP A 44 -6.86 -4.43 -2.80
C ASP A 44 -5.66 -3.45 -2.70
N MET A 45 -5.92 -2.15 -2.82
CA MET A 45 -4.90 -1.12 -2.65
C MET A 45 -4.26 -1.19 -1.25
N ALA A 46 -5.07 -1.35 -0.20
CA ALA A 46 -4.58 -1.47 1.17
C ALA A 46 -3.74 -2.74 1.37
N ALA A 47 -4.21 -3.89 0.88
CA ALA A 47 -3.51 -5.16 0.98
C ALA A 47 -2.15 -5.12 0.26
N MET A 48 -2.11 -4.64 -0.99
CA MET A 48 -0.88 -4.53 -1.76
C MET A 48 0.10 -3.52 -1.15
N THR A 49 -0.40 -2.39 -0.66
CA THR A 49 0.44 -1.39 0.02
C THR A 49 1.08 -1.97 1.29
N PHE A 50 0.32 -2.75 2.07
CA PHE A 50 0.84 -3.43 3.25
C PHE A 50 1.88 -4.49 2.91
N ALA A 51 1.63 -5.29 1.87
CA ALA A 51 2.57 -6.31 1.40
C ALA A 51 3.90 -5.66 0.95
N MET A 52 3.83 -4.60 0.14
CA MET A 52 5.00 -3.85 -0.29
C MET A 52 5.79 -3.29 0.90
N ASP A 53 5.10 -2.67 1.88
CA ASP A 53 5.75 -2.10 3.06
C ASP A 53 6.45 -3.17 3.91
N SER A 54 5.83 -4.33 4.02
CA SER A 54 6.36 -5.45 4.81
C SER A 54 7.62 -6.04 4.17
N ILE A 55 7.61 -6.24 2.84
CA ILE A 55 8.73 -6.85 2.11
C ILE A 55 9.97 -5.96 2.17
N TRP A 56 9.86 -4.65 1.88
CA TRP A 56 11.06 -3.80 1.87
C TRP A 56 11.67 -3.68 3.26
N ARG A 57 10.84 -3.64 4.32
CA ARG A 57 11.30 -3.60 5.72
C ARG A 57 12.06 -4.88 6.07
N LEU A 58 11.50 -6.04 5.72
CA LEU A 58 12.15 -7.33 5.95
C LEU A 58 13.49 -7.43 5.21
N ALA A 59 13.50 -7.12 3.91
CA ALA A 59 14.71 -7.17 3.10
C ALA A 59 15.78 -6.18 3.62
N SER A 60 15.38 -5.03 4.17
CA SER A 60 16.30 -4.10 4.84
C SER A 60 16.89 -4.68 6.12
N GLN A 61 16.08 -5.31 6.95
CA GLN A 61 16.59 -5.99 8.15
C GLN A 61 17.52 -7.16 7.82
N MET A 62 17.24 -7.90 6.74
CA MET A 62 18.14 -8.98 6.26
C MET A 62 19.47 -8.41 5.76
N ALA A 63 19.45 -7.28 5.06
CA ALA A 63 20.65 -6.57 4.63
C ALA A 63 21.50 -6.11 5.81
N ASP A 64 20.87 -5.45 6.80
CA ASP A 64 21.54 -4.89 7.98
C ASP A 64 22.14 -5.99 8.88
N ARG A 65 21.44 -7.12 9.03
CA ARG A 65 21.90 -8.25 9.83
C ARG A 65 23.14 -8.93 9.21
N GLY A 66 23.25 -8.91 7.88
CA GLY A 66 24.27 -9.65 7.14
C GLY A 66 24.04 -11.17 7.18
N GLY A 67 24.83 -11.91 6.38
CA GLY A 67 24.74 -13.37 6.28
C GLY A 67 23.60 -13.90 5.41
N TYR A 68 22.92 -13.03 4.66
CA TYR A 68 21.87 -13.38 3.69
C TYR A 68 22.25 -12.84 2.30
N ASP A 69 21.96 -13.62 1.25
CA ASP A 69 21.97 -13.12 -0.13
C ASP A 69 20.59 -12.53 -0.44
N ILE A 70 20.51 -11.21 -0.49
CA ILE A 70 19.24 -10.47 -0.62
C ILE A 70 18.89 -10.13 -2.07
N ARG A 71 19.66 -10.60 -3.06
CA ARG A 71 19.51 -10.14 -4.47
C ARG A 71 18.17 -10.54 -5.09
N LEU A 72 17.45 -11.50 -4.52
CA LEU A 72 16.11 -11.90 -4.97
C LEU A 72 15.02 -11.00 -4.37
N GLU A 73 15.22 -10.52 -3.14
CA GLU A 73 14.25 -9.75 -2.36
C GLU A 73 14.43 -8.23 -2.47
N ALA A 74 15.61 -7.76 -2.90
CA ALA A 74 16.04 -6.35 -2.87
C ALA A 74 15.48 -5.44 -3.97
#